data_AF-A0A8X8X7V3-F1
#
_entry.id   AF-A0A8X8X7V3-F1
#
_cell.length_a   1.000
_cell.length_b   1.000
_cell.length_c   1.000
_cell.angle_alpha   90.00
_cell.angle_beta   90.00
_cell.angle_gamma   90.00
#
_symmetry.space_group_name_H-M   'P 1'
#
loop_
_entity.id
_entity.type
_entity.pdbx_description
1 polymer ?
#
loop_
_entity_poly.entity_id
_entity_poly.type
_entity_poly.pdbx_seq_one_letter_code
_entity_poly.pdbx_strand_id
1 'polypeptide(L)'
;MITGRRVIDNDRPSQEQNLIEWAQPLFKDKKKFHTMADPLLEGEYPEKSLYQALAIAAMCLQEDAPPRPLISDVVTALEFLSAE
;
A
#
# COMPACT_ATOMS: atom_id res chain seq x y z
N MET A 1 5.60 -5.39 -4.24
CA MET A 1 4.36 -4.76 -4.74
C MET A 1 3.20 -5.26 -3.88
N ILE A 2 2.29 -4.39 -3.42
CA ILE A 2 1.26 -4.76 -2.42
C ILE A 2 -0.05 -5.24 -3.08
N THR A 3 -0.58 -4.52 -4.07
CA THR A 3 -2.00 -4.64 -4.50
C THR A 3 -2.22 -5.47 -5.76
N GLY A 4 -1.17 -5.80 -6.52
CA GLY A 4 -1.30 -6.41 -7.85
C GLY A 4 -2.01 -5.54 -8.91
N ARG A 5 -2.38 -4.29 -8.58
CA ARG A 5 -3.11 -3.38 -9.46
C ARG A 5 -2.17 -2.43 -10.20
N ARG A 6 -2.55 -2.03 -11.42
CA ARG A 6 -1.90 -0.93 -12.14
C ARG A 6 -2.29 0.40 -11.50
N VAL A 7 -1.42 1.40 -11.60
CA VAL A 7 -1.71 2.75 -11.06
C VAL A 7 -2.90 3.39 -11.77
N ILE A 8 -2.99 3.21 -13.09
CA ILE A 8 -4.13 3.59 -13.94
C ILE A 8 -4.63 2.35 -14.67
N ASP A 9 -5.92 2.06 -14.54
CA ASP A 9 -6.58 0.89 -15.12
C ASP A 9 -7.95 1.28 -15.70
N ASN A 10 -8.02 1.55 -17.00
CA ASN A 10 -9.24 2.04 -17.66
C ASN A 10 -10.32 0.96 -17.80
N ASP A 11 -9.99 -0.31 -17.58
CA ASP A 11 -10.94 -1.43 -17.66
C ASP A 11 -11.77 -1.57 -16.36
N ARG A 12 -11.41 -0.81 -15.31
CA ARG A 12 -12.12 -0.78 -14.03
C ARG A 12 -13.25 0.27 -14.00
N PRO A 13 -14.23 0.14 -13.07
CA PRO A 13 -15.20 1.18 -12.81
C PRO A 13 -14.52 2.53 -12.52
N SER A 14 -15.15 3.64 -12.88
CA SER A 14 -14.54 4.98 -12.86
C SER A 14 -13.83 5.34 -11.54
N GLN A 15 -14.40 4.93 -10.40
CA GLN A 15 -13.86 5.19 -9.04
C GLN A 15 -12.67 4.30 -8.66
N GLU A 16 -12.38 3.27 -9.46
CA GLU A 16 -11.29 2.31 -9.25
C GLU A 16 -10.19 2.42 -10.32
N GLN A 17 -10.34 3.32 -11.30
CA GLN A 17 -9.36 3.46 -12.37
C GLN A 17 -8.03 4.03 -11.86
N ASN A 18 -8.08 4.94 -10.88
CA ASN A 18 -6.91 5.46 -10.20
C ASN A 18 -6.67 4.69 -8.89
N LEU A 19 -5.53 4.02 -8.80
CA LEU A 19 -5.17 3.21 -7.64
C LEU A 19 -5.12 4.01 -6.34
N ILE A 20 -4.66 5.26 -6.40
CA ILE A 20 -4.53 6.12 -5.22
C ILE A 20 -5.90 6.54 -4.71
N GLU A 21 -6.81 6.92 -5.62
CA GLU A 21 -8.19 7.30 -5.26
C GLU A 21 -8.95 6.12 -4.63
N TRP A 22 -8.78 4.92 -5.18
CA TRP A 22 -9.33 3.69 -4.61
C TRP A 22 -8.74 3.35 -3.24
N ALA A 23 -7.42 3.52 -3.06
CA ALA A 23 -6.70 3.15 -1.85
C ALA A 23 -6.89 4.14 -0.69
N GLN A 24 -7.06 5.43 -0.98
CA GLN A 24 -7.14 6.51 0.01
C GLN A 24 -8.17 6.26 1.14
N PRO A 25 -9.43 5.84 0.85
CA PRO A 25 -10.38 5.54 1.92
C PRO A 25 -10.01 4.28 2.74
N LEU A 26 -9.22 3.36 2.17
CA LEU A 26 -8.83 2.10 2.82
C LEU A 26 -7.72 2.31 3.85
N PHE A 27 -6.81 3.26 3.62
CA PHE A 27 -5.76 3.61 4.60
C PHE A 27 -6.30 4.08 5.96
N LYS A 28 -7.56 4.53 6.01
CA LYS A 28 -8.22 5.01 7.23
C LYS A 28 -8.75 3.88 8.13
N ASP A 29 -8.88 2.68 7.60
CA ASP A 29 -9.46 1.53 8.31
C ASP A 29 -8.56 0.31 8.20
N LYS A 30 -7.81 0.02 9.28
CA LYS A 30 -6.92 -1.16 9.35
C LYS A 30 -7.66 -2.46 9.07
N LYS A 31 -8.95 -2.56 9.39
CA LYS A 31 -9.75 -3.77 9.13
C LYS A 31 -9.92 -4.03 7.63
N LYS A 32 -9.67 -3.04 6.77
CA LYS A 32 -9.75 -3.16 5.30
C LYS A 32 -8.41 -3.39 4.64
N PHE A 33 -7.31 -3.45 5.38
CA PHE A 33 -5.96 -3.60 4.79
C PHE A 33 -5.84 -4.88 3.97
N HIS A 34 -6.50 -5.97 4.39
CA HIS A 34 -6.53 -7.20 3.62
C HIS A 34 -7.18 -7.04 2.24
N THR A 35 -8.09 -6.07 2.02
CA THR A 35 -8.68 -5.83 0.69
C THR A 35 -7.72 -5.13 -0.26
N MET A 36 -6.59 -4.64 0.25
CA MET A 36 -5.52 -4.03 -0.52
C MET A 36 -4.42 -5.00 -0.92
N ALA A 37 -4.39 -6.21 -0.37
CA ALA A 37 -3.42 -7.21 -0.77
C ALA A 37 -3.70 -7.71 -2.20
N ASP A 38 -2.63 -8.10 -2.90
CA ASP A 38 -2.72 -8.70 -4.23
C ASP A 38 -3.56 -9.99 -4.14
N PRO A 39 -4.68 -10.08 -4.89
CA PRO A 39 -5.54 -11.26 -4.88
C PRO A 39 -4.80 -12.56 -5.24
N LEU A 40 -3.70 -12.48 -6.01
CA LEU A 40 -2.89 -13.65 -6.38
C LEU A 40 -2.07 -14.22 -5.22
N LEU A 41 -1.97 -13.50 -4.11
CA LEU A 41 -1.35 -14.04 -2.88
C LEU A 41 -2.32 -14.95 -2.13
N GLU A 42 -3.62 -14.94 -2.42
CA GLU A 42 -4.62 -15.85 -1.83
C GLU A 42 -4.66 -15.84 -0.29
N GLY A 43 -4.19 -14.77 0.36
CA GLY A 43 -4.09 -14.67 1.82
C GLY A 43 -2.77 -15.21 2.41
N GLU A 44 -1.89 -15.75 1.57
CA GLU A 44 -0.57 -16.28 1.94
C GLU A 44 0.45 -15.15 2.10
N TYR A 45 0.25 -14.32 3.12
CA TYR A 45 1.18 -13.28 3.52
C TYR A 45 1.11 -13.03 5.04
N PRO A 46 2.21 -12.60 5.68
CA PRO A 46 2.16 -12.17 7.07
C PRO A 46 1.35 -10.87 7.20
N GLU A 47 0.27 -10.89 7.98
CA GLU A 47 -0.62 -9.73 8.17
C GLU A 47 0.16 -8.51 8.72
N LYS A 48 1.09 -8.75 9.64
CA LYS A 48 1.96 -7.72 10.21
C LYS A 48 2.79 -7.00 9.13
N SER A 49 3.43 -7.76 8.25
CA SER A 49 4.27 -7.21 7.18
C SER A 49 3.43 -6.44 6.16
N LEU A 50 2.22 -6.90 5.83
CA LEU A 50 1.26 -6.15 5.02
C LEU A 50 0.93 -4.79 5.66
N TYR A 51 0.63 -4.78 6.95
CA TYR A 51 0.23 -3.56 7.66
C TYR A 51 1.37 -2.54 7.70
N GLN A 52 2.61 -3.00 7.92
CA GLN A 52 3.78 -2.14 7.90
C GLN A 52 4.07 -1.62 6.48
N ALA A 53 3.97 -2.47 5.46
CA ALA A 53 4.15 -2.05 4.08
C ALA A 53 3.12 -0.99 3.66
N LEU A 54 1.85 -1.14 4.06
CA LEU A 54 0.81 -0.15 3.84
C LEU A 54 1.07 1.15 4.62
N ALA A 55 1.60 1.08 5.84
CA ALA A 55 1.99 2.28 6.59
C ALA A 55 3.11 3.06 5.88
N ILE A 56 4.14 2.37 5.37
CA ILE A 56 5.21 2.98 4.57
C ILE A 56 4.63 3.62 3.31
N ALA A 57 3.75 2.93 2.59
CA ALA A 57 3.09 3.47 1.41
C ALA A 57 2.26 4.73 1.74
N ALA A 58 1.49 4.71 2.83
CA ALA A 58 0.69 5.86 3.26
C ALA A 58 1.54 7.10 3.57
N MET A 59 2.71 6.92 4.20
CA MET A 59 3.65 8.02 4.46
C MET A 59 4.26 8.57 3.17
N CYS A 60 4.57 7.70 2.19
CA CYS A 60 5.11 8.13 0.90
C CYS A 60 4.07 8.88 0.04
N LEU A 61 2.78 8.57 0.20
CA LEU A 61 1.67 9.12 -0.58
C LEU A 61 1.06 10.40 0.01
N GLN A 62 1.66 11.00 1.04
CA GLN A 62 1.17 12.25 1.60
C GLN A 62 1.17 13.37 0.54
N GLU A 63 0.09 14.15 0.47
CA GLU A 63 -0.01 15.31 -0.44
C GLU A 63 1.11 16.30 -0.17
N ASP A 64 1.31 16.64 1.10
CA ASP A 64 2.40 17.51 1.53
C ASP A 64 3.75 16.80 1.46
N ALA A 65 4.80 17.52 1.07
CA ALA A 65 6.16 16.98 0.99
C ALA A 65 6.81 16.73 2.37
N PRO A 66 6.70 17.62 3.38
CA PRO A 66 7.36 17.42 4.68
C PRO A 66 7.07 16.10 5.41
N PRO A 67 5.85 15.53 5.41
CA PRO A 67 5.60 14.23 6.06
C PRO A 67 6.07 13.01 5.25
N ARG A 68 6.54 13.19 4.00
CA ARG A 68 7.07 12.07 3.22
C ARG A 68 8.46 11.69 3.74
N PRO A 69 8.72 10.39 3.96
CA PRO A 69 10.01 9.93 4.48
C PRO A 69 11.12 10.11 3.44
N LEU A 70 12.37 10.17 3.92
CA LEU A 70 13.52 10.05 3.03
C LEU A 70 13.58 8.65 2.44
N ILE A 71 14.08 8.53 1.21
CA ILE A 71 14.19 7.23 0.55
C ILE A 71 15.10 6.26 1.33
N SER A 72 16.10 6.77 2.05
CA SER A 72 16.94 5.98 2.96
C SER A 72 16.14 5.33 4.09
N ASP A 73 15.15 6.05 4.63
CA ASP A 73 14.30 5.55 5.71
C ASP A 73 13.31 4.51 5.16
N VAL A 74 12.81 4.73 3.94
CA VAL A 74 11.96 3.76 3.23
C VAL A 74 12.72 2.45 2.98
N VAL A 75 13.95 2.53 2.47
CA VAL A 75 14.79 1.33 2.23
C VAL A 75 15.03 0.58 3.53
N THR A 76 15.45 1.29 4.58
CA THR A 76 15.69 0.70 5.91
C THR A 76 14.43 0.01 6.43
N ALA A 77 13.27 0.68 6.36
CA ALA A 77 12.00 0.11 6.80
C ALA A 77 11.61 -1.14 6.00
N LEU A 78 11.83 -1.16 4.68
CA LEU A 78 11.56 -2.32 3.83
C LEU A 78 12.52 -3.49 4.09
N GLU A 79 13.80 -3.22 4.38
CA GLU A 79 14.76 -4.26 4.76
C GLU A 79 14.31 -5.01 6.02
N PHE A 80 13.81 -4.30 7.03
CA PHE A 80 13.23 -4.91 8.22
C PHE A 80 12.02 -5.81 7.92
N LEU A 81 11.22 -5.52 6.88
CA LEU A 81 10.09 -6.37 6.49
C LEU A 81 10.52 -7.63 5.75
N SER A 82 11.62 -7.58 5.00
CA SER A 82 12.16 -8.72 4.27
C SER A 82 12.97 -9.70 5.14
N ALA A 83 13.34 -9.28 6.35
CA ALA A 83 14.11 -10.06 7.30
C ALA A 83 13.25 -10.90 8.26
N GLU A 84 11.91 -10.80 8.19
CA GLU A 84 10.94 -11.60 8.97
C GLU A 84 10.48 -12.86 8.23
#